data_AF-A0AAU3P8L7-F1
#
_entry.id   AF-A0AAU3P8L7-F1
#
_cell.length_a   1.000
_cell.length_b   1.000
_cell.length_c   1.000
_cell.angle_alpha   90.00
_cell.angle_beta   90.00
_cell.angle_gamma   90.00
#
_symmetry.space_group_name_H-M   'P 1'
#
loop_
_entity.id
_entity.type
_entity.pdbx_description
1 polymer ?
#
loop_
_entity_poly.entity_id
_entity_poly.type
_entity_poly.pdbx_seq_one_letter_code
_entity_poly.pdbx_strand_id
1 'polypeptide(L)'
;MSEPSEPEPSVSRPAAQRGTAATTARPETGTTARRRAERPATPGHSTPRRHLAQPPAPTATARPDTNPTASTTRPETGRPETGRPETSRPEAGAARPGAGAAAIATPRRHTGPTPSHPATTAAPGATSGAAGKRPGATPWLALVALAYALVQCLLVVPPLAHALGWDETVYVSQYDPRVPAAFFSAPRSRGVSFLTAPFIAATSSVLVLRIGLTLLSSAALYAAFRVWRPVAGARTTALAALLFAGLWITQISGPQAMPNLWVAFGAVAATGWFLRAVTGREPRANWWLAGCVAVTALFRAPDAVWLALPLIATALFRSRRTLAYLVGGLAAGLAQWVAEAYIRFGSVQDRLHVSSATEGDMGLHLNFDNAWSSLNGPLLCRPCTATVDSPGLTLWWLALPLLAAAALAHAMRERRLLPTALPMAVAAALSVPYLLMIDYSAPRFLLPAYALLALPVAGLVTRLNPRRGLVLAGLLIAAQLVSQATVLTRVTASTAITNERYRAAADSLRTLGLRPPCLVSGPRALPIAYDAGCASAQVDGNNVSTTVAGILDRAAKVPTALLTAKGQRPPHYARDWTPYPLHHTPGWTAWLAPAGPQGP
;
A
#
# COMPACT_ATOMS: atom_id res chain seq x y z
N MET A 1 -15.52 7.82 32.26
CA MET A 1 -15.38 6.86 31.13
C MET A 1 -16.33 7.34 30.06
N SER A 2 -15.81 7.78 28.92
CA SER A 2 -16.61 8.34 27.82
C SER A 2 -16.38 7.49 26.57
N GLU A 3 -17.46 7.17 25.85
CA GLU A 3 -17.36 6.37 24.62
C GLU A 3 -16.55 7.11 23.55
N PRO A 4 -15.69 6.43 22.77
CA PRO A 4 -15.14 7.01 21.55
C PRO A 4 -16.22 7.01 20.47
N SER A 5 -16.55 8.18 19.94
CA SER A 5 -17.51 8.33 18.83
C SER A 5 -17.03 7.60 17.58
N GLU A 6 -17.77 6.59 17.13
CA GLU A 6 -17.56 5.94 15.82
C GLU A 6 -17.98 6.90 14.68
N PRO A 7 -17.33 6.86 13.50
CA PRO A 7 -17.66 7.76 12.39
C PRO A 7 -19.02 7.40 11.75
N GLU A 8 -19.95 8.35 11.77
CA GLU A 8 -21.24 8.25 11.07
C GLU A 8 -21.10 8.49 9.56
N PRO A 9 -21.81 7.74 8.70
CA PRO A 9 -21.98 8.09 7.30
C PRO A 9 -23.04 9.18 7.15
N SER A 10 -22.65 10.40 6.78
CA SER A 10 -23.57 11.50 6.53
C SER A 10 -24.26 11.38 5.17
N VAL A 11 -25.60 11.48 5.18
CA VAL A 11 -26.42 11.55 3.96
C VAL A 11 -26.53 13.00 3.50
N SER A 12 -25.79 13.35 2.46
CA SER A 12 -25.85 14.67 1.83
C SER A 12 -27.21 14.90 1.15
N ARG A 13 -28.06 15.76 1.73
CA ARG A 13 -29.18 16.39 1.03
C ARG A 13 -28.72 17.74 0.44
N PRO A 14 -29.14 18.12 -0.78
CA PRO A 14 -28.76 19.40 -1.36
C PRO A 14 -29.46 20.56 -0.64
N ALA A 15 -28.68 21.56 -0.23
CA ALA A 15 -29.21 22.78 0.34
C ALA A 15 -29.62 23.77 -0.77
N ALA A 16 -30.91 24.11 -0.83
CA ALA A 16 -31.41 25.15 -1.73
C ALA A 16 -30.96 26.55 -1.27
N GLN A 17 -30.88 27.48 -2.21
CA GLN A 17 -30.33 28.84 -1.99
C GLN A 17 -31.18 29.70 -1.06
N ARG A 18 -30.52 30.70 -0.45
CA ARG A 18 -31.10 31.68 0.47
C ARG A 18 -32.04 32.65 -0.26
N GLY A 19 -33.18 32.94 0.36
CA GLY A 19 -33.98 34.15 0.12
C GLY A 19 -34.14 34.93 1.42
N THR A 20 -33.84 36.23 1.41
CA THR A 20 -33.88 37.13 2.58
C THR A 20 -35.22 37.83 2.74
N ALA A 21 -35.79 37.80 3.94
CA ALA A 21 -36.67 38.86 4.50
C ALA A 21 -36.80 38.66 6.02
N ALA A 22 -37.28 39.67 6.74
CA ALA A 22 -37.13 39.76 8.19
C ALA A 22 -38.44 40.03 8.96
N THR A 23 -38.34 39.92 10.29
CA THR A 23 -39.07 40.71 11.30
C THR A 23 -40.36 40.12 11.91
N THR A 24 -40.39 40.21 13.25
CA THR A 24 -41.53 40.25 14.21
C THR A 24 -42.36 39.03 14.62
N ALA A 25 -42.42 38.92 15.96
CA ALA A 25 -43.58 38.67 16.81
C ALA A 25 -44.01 37.22 17.14
N ARG A 26 -44.76 37.15 18.25
CA ARG A 26 -44.97 36.00 19.14
C ARG A 26 -46.43 35.47 19.01
N PRO A 27 -46.87 34.46 19.79
CA PRO A 27 -47.78 33.41 19.29
C PRO A 27 -49.25 33.66 19.67
N GLU A 28 -50.17 32.82 19.18
CA GLU A 28 -51.20 32.19 20.03
C GLU A 28 -51.99 31.04 19.34
N THR A 29 -52.71 30.33 20.21
CA THR A 29 -53.68 29.21 20.09
C THR A 29 -54.59 29.08 18.83
N GLY A 30 -55.31 27.95 18.68
CA GLY A 30 -56.51 27.96 17.80
C GLY A 30 -57.03 26.64 17.23
N THR A 31 -57.68 25.85 18.07
CA THR A 31 -58.43 24.59 17.84
C THR A 31 -59.47 24.56 16.68
N THR A 32 -59.76 23.34 16.17
CA THR A 32 -61.06 22.84 15.62
C THR A 32 -61.61 23.21 14.22
N ALA A 33 -61.51 22.23 13.30
CA ALA A 33 -62.60 21.52 12.59
C ALA A 33 -63.83 22.23 11.97
N ARG A 34 -64.08 21.95 10.67
CA ARG A 34 -65.43 21.51 10.18
C ARG A 34 -65.39 20.70 8.88
N ARG A 35 -66.41 19.87 8.67
CA ARG A 35 -66.64 18.98 7.50
C ARG A 35 -67.70 19.55 6.54
N ARG A 36 -67.59 19.19 5.24
CA ARG A 36 -68.64 18.87 4.22
C ARG A 36 -68.21 19.40 2.84
N ALA A 37 -68.50 18.76 1.71
CA ALA A 37 -69.08 17.44 1.45
C ALA A 37 -68.72 16.94 0.02
N GLU A 38 -69.29 15.79 -0.33
CA GLU A 38 -69.52 15.26 -1.69
C GLU A 38 -68.49 14.28 -2.32
N ARG A 39 -69.12 13.29 -2.96
CA ARG A 39 -68.71 11.99 -3.51
C ARG A 39 -69.78 11.72 -4.62
N PRO A 40 -69.66 10.68 -5.47
CA PRO A 40 -68.48 9.92 -5.91
C PRO A 40 -68.42 9.75 -7.45
N ALA A 41 -67.36 9.13 -7.97
CA ALA A 41 -67.42 8.37 -9.23
C ALA A 41 -66.44 7.19 -9.20
N THR A 42 -66.88 6.03 -9.70
CA THR A 42 -66.16 4.74 -9.70
C THR A 42 -65.63 4.42 -11.13
N PRO A 43 -64.84 3.34 -11.36
CA PRO A 43 -63.67 3.43 -12.24
C PRO A 43 -63.88 3.01 -13.70
N GLY A 44 -63.10 3.61 -14.60
CA GLY A 44 -62.95 3.15 -15.99
C GLY A 44 -61.74 2.24 -16.18
N HIS A 45 -61.96 1.04 -16.74
CA HIS A 45 -60.90 0.22 -17.31
C HIS A 45 -60.40 0.82 -18.64
N SER A 46 -59.08 0.87 -18.84
CA SER A 46 -58.49 0.83 -20.19
C SER A 46 -57.01 0.43 -20.14
N THR A 47 -56.70 -0.74 -20.68
CA THR A 47 -55.35 -1.04 -21.23
C THR A 47 -55.18 -0.25 -22.53
N PRO A 48 -53.95 0.10 -22.95
CA PRO A 48 -53.45 -0.65 -24.11
C PRO A 48 -51.91 -0.81 -24.23
N ARG A 49 -51.56 -1.85 -24.99
CA ARG A 49 -50.42 -2.00 -25.93
C ARG A 49 -48.97 -1.88 -25.45
N ARG A 50 -48.29 -3.03 -25.53
CA ARG A 50 -46.88 -3.13 -25.94
C ARG A 50 -46.63 -2.39 -27.27
N HIS A 51 -45.50 -1.71 -27.38
CA HIS A 51 -44.81 -1.51 -28.65
C HIS A 51 -43.34 -1.92 -28.50
N LEU A 52 -42.84 -2.73 -29.44
CA LEU A 52 -41.41 -2.97 -29.60
C LEU A 52 -40.78 -1.73 -30.25
N ALA A 53 -39.55 -1.42 -29.88
CA ALA A 53 -38.64 -0.57 -30.66
C ALA A 53 -37.28 -1.26 -30.76
N GLN A 54 -36.81 -1.48 -31.98
CA GLN A 54 -35.48 -2.02 -32.32
C GLN A 54 -34.40 -0.91 -32.27
N PRO A 55 -33.10 -1.27 -32.17
CA PRO A 55 -32.01 -0.31 -32.08
C PRO A 55 -31.64 0.29 -33.46
N PRO A 56 -31.07 1.51 -33.51
CA PRO A 56 -30.52 2.07 -34.73
C PRO A 56 -29.09 1.56 -35.01
N ALA A 57 -28.81 1.31 -36.29
CA ALA A 57 -27.49 1.03 -36.85
C ALA A 57 -27.18 2.07 -37.97
N PRO A 58 -25.94 2.19 -38.47
CA PRO A 58 -25.37 3.49 -38.87
C PRO A 58 -25.64 3.93 -40.31
N THR A 59 -25.51 5.24 -40.55
CA THR A 59 -25.53 5.86 -41.88
C THR A 59 -24.13 6.29 -42.31
N ALA A 60 -23.75 6.00 -43.56
CA ALA A 60 -22.51 6.47 -44.19
C ALA A 60 -22.75 6.82 -45.66
N THR A 61 -22.25 7.98 -46.10
CA THR A 61 -21.99 8.46 -47.50
C THR A 61 -21.54 9.93 -47.40
N ALA A 62 -20.71 10.53 -48.28
CA ALA A 62 -20.06 10.08 -49.52
C ALA A 62 -18.70 10.79 -49.75
N ARG A 63 -17.95 10.37 -50.80
CA ARG A 63 -16.79 11.08 -51.38
C ARG A 63 -17.22 12.17 -52.40
N PRO A 64 -16.27 12.89 -53.02
CA PRO A 64 -15.92 12.53 -54.41
C PRO A 64 -14.40 12.44 -54.72
N ASP A 65 -14.06 11.91 -55.89
CA ASP A 65 -12.70 11.55 -56.32
C ASP A 65 -11.99 12.61 -57.19
N THR A 66 -10.67 12.46 -57.41
CA THR A 66 -10.00 12.64 -58.73
C THR A 66 -8.59 12.02 -58.74
N ASN A 67 -8.12 11.65 -59.93
CA ASN A 67 -6.86 10.96 -60.30
C ASN A 67 -6.53 11.40 -61.79
N PRO A 68 -5.53 10.92 -62.58
CA PRO A 68 -4.51 9.88 -62.39
C PRO A 68 -3.10 10.16 -63.04
N THR A 69 -2.36 9.09 -63.41
CA THR A 69 -1.12 8.93 -64.25
C THR A 69 0.24 8.88 -63.49
N ALA A 70 1.25 8.06 -63.84
CA ALA A 70 1.47 7.13 -64.98
C ALA A 70 2.25 5.82 -64.62
N SER A 71 2.62 5.02 -65.62
CA SER A 71 3.17 3.64 -65.64
C SER A 71 4.70 3.50 -65.32
N THR A 72 5.46 2.38 -65.38
CA THR A 72 5.43 1.19 -66.30
C THR A 72 6.37 0.01 -65.90
N THR A 73 6.04 -1.23 -66.33
CA THR A 73 6.93 -2.40 -66.73
C THR A 73 7.63 -3.39 -65.74
N ARG A 74 7.98 -4.56 -66.32
CA ARG A 74 8.34 -5.94 -65.83
C ARG A 74 9.75 -6.36 -66.43
N PRO A 75 10.25 -7.63 -66.48
CA PRO A 75 10.41 -8.73 -65.48
C PRO A 75 11.76 -9.58 -65.57
N GLU A 76 11.90 -10.59 -64.68
CA GLU A 76 12.38 -12.00 -64.91
C GLU A 76 13.86 -12.52 -64.96
N THR A 77 13.93 -13.87 -64.79
CA THR A 77 15.08 -14.84 -64.76
C THR A 77 15.91 -14.91 -63.46
N GLY A 78 16.29 -16.08 -62.89
CA GLY A 78 16.03 -17.50 -63.21
C GLY A 78 16.31 -18.46 -62.02
N ARG A 79 15.99 -19.76 -62.19
CA ARG A 79 16.09 -20.90 -61.22
C ARG A 79 16.98 -22.02 -61.87
N PRO A 80 17.22 -23.26 -61.32
CA PRO A 80 16.87 -23.85 -60.01
C PRO A 80 17.97 -24.77 -59.37
N GLU A 81 17.56 -25.58 -58.36
CA GLU A 81 18.14 -26.89 -57.92
C GLU A 81 19.36 -26.94 -56.97
N THR A 82 19.59 -27.95 -56.10
CA THR A 82 18.77 -29.01 -55.44
C THR A 82 19.52 -29.50 -54.17
N GLY A 83 18.90 -30.31 -53.29
CA GLY A 83 19.63 -31.12 -52.29
C GLY A 83 19.13 -31.05 -50.84
N ARG A 84 18.84 -32.21 -50.22
CA ARG A 84 18.32 -32.38 -48.83
C ARG A 84 19.22 -33.37 -48.02
N PRO A 85 18.95 -33.64 -46.72
CA PRO A 85 19.99 -34.00 -45.74
C PRO A 85 19.86 -35.43 -45.16
N GLU A 86 20.79 -35.80 -44.26
CA GLU A 86 20.71 -36.88 -43.25
C GLU A 86 21.89 -36.67 -42.25
N THR A 87 22.00 -37.18 -41.01
CA THR A 87 21.16 -37.58 -39.85
C THR A 87 22.15 -38.02 -38.74
N SER A 88 21.65 -38.17 -37.51
CA SER A 88 22.15 -39.06 -36.44
C SER A 88 23.24 -38.61 -35.44
N ARG A 89 22.89 -38.82 -34.17
CA ARG A 89 23.68 -39.01 -32.93
C ARG A 89 23.79 -40.53 -32.66
N PRO A 90 24.62 -41.09 -31.75
CA PRO A 90 24.76 -40.70 -30.32
C PRO A 90 26.23 -40.76 -29.82
N GLU A 91 26.66 -40.94 -28.55
CA GLU A 91 26.01 -41.25 -27.24
C GLU A 91 26.75 -40.56 -26.07
N ALA A 92 27.12 -41.29 -25.00
CA ALA A 92 27.76 -40.80 -23.77
C ALA A 92 28.78 -41.82 -23.20
N GLY A 93 29.70 -41.35 -22.35
CA GLY A 93 30.69 -42.17 -21.64
C GLY A 93 31.45 -41.34 -20.59
N ALA A 94 31.83 -41.93 -19.46
CA ALA A 94 32.11 -41.20 -18.21
C ALA A 94 33.54 -41.35 -17.65
N ALA A 95 33.77 -40.64 -16.53
CA ALA A 95 34.76 -40.86 -15.47
C ALA A 95 36.14 -40.16 -15.55
N ARG A 96 36.42 -39.45 -14.44
CA ARG A 96 37.73 -39.03 -13.87
C ARG A 96 38.43 -40.26 -13.23
N PRO A 97 39.74 -40.25 -12.84
CA PRO A 97 40.43 -39.10 -12.21
C PRO A 97 41.97 -38.92 -12.39
N GLY A 98 42.47 -37.77 -11.92
CA GLY A 98 43.48 -37.76 -10.84
C GLY A 98 44.99 -37.78 -11.15
N ALA A 99 45.62 -36.63 -10.90
CA ALA A 99 47.00 -36.44 -10.40
C ALA A 99 48.21 -36.73 -11.32
N GLY A 100 49.33 -36.07 -10.99
CA GLY A 100 50.67 -36.37 -11.53
C GLY A 100 51.35 -35.23 -12.29
N ALA A 101 52.02 -34.33 -11.56
CA ALA A 101 52.99 -33.39 -12.15
C ALA A 101 54.40 -33.73 -11.68
N ALA A 102 55.31 -34.02 -12.61
CA ALA A 102 56.76 -33.99 -12.42
C ALA A 102 57.48 -33.93 -13.77
N ALA A 103 58.53 -33.11 -13.89
CA ALA A 103 59.37 -32.98 -15.07
C ALA A 103 60.71 -33.68 -14.87
N ILE A 104 61.39 -34.09 -15.96
CA ILE A 104 62.73 -34.70 -15.92
C ILE A 104 63.68 -34.11 -16.98
N ALA A 105 64.73 -33.45 -16.48
CA ALA A 105 66.17 -33.48 -16.86
C ALA A 105 66.62 -33.20 -18.34
N THR A 106 67.37 -32.14 -18.68
CA THR A 106 68.81 -31.72 -18.42
C THR A 106 69.83 -32.33 -19.44
N PRO A 107 71.19 -32.09 -19.43
CA PRO A 107 72.05 -31.08 -18.77
C PRO A 107 73.20 -30.45 -19.64
N ARG A 108 73.90 -29.42 -19.10
CA ARG A 108 75.38 -29.15 -19.19
C ARG A 108 75.70 -27.87 -18.36
N ARG A 109 76.83 -27.69 -17.65
CA ARG A 109 78.00 -28.52 -17.30
C ARG A 109 78.81 -27.85 -16.14
N HIS A 110 79.68 -28.60 -15.46
CA HIS A 110 80.80 -28.15 -14.57
C HIS A 110 80.46 -27.47 -13.22
N THR A 111 81.18 -27.58 -12.08
CA THR A 111 82.04 -28.56 -11.35
C THR A 111 82.94 -27.74 -10.41
N GLY A 112 82.89 -27.92 -9.08
CA GLY A 112 83.79 -27.26 -8.10
C GLY A 112 83.28 -27.37 -6.64
N PRO A 113 84.11 -27.71 -5.62
CA PRO A 113 83.61 -28.22 -4.34
C PRO A 113 83.65 -27.26 -3.12
N THR A 114 82.66 -27.45 -2.22
CA THR A 114 82.64 -27.12 -0.78
C THR A 114 83.75 -27.84 0.02
N PRO A 115 84.22 -27.40 1.22
CA PRO A 115 83.35 -27.32 2.42
C PRO A 115 83.70 -26.31 3.56
N SER A 116 82.70 -25.99 4.40
CA SER A 116 82.71 -26.27 5.86
C SER A 116 81.54 -25.61 6.59
N HIS A 117 80.89 -26.36 7.49
CA HIS A 117 79.98 -25.86 8.53
C HIS A 117 80.68 -25.97 9.89
N PRO A 118 80.28 -25.17 10.89
CA PRO A 118 79.41 -25.76 11.93
C PRO A 118 78.22 -24.88 12.36
N ALA A 119 77.11 -25.56 12.68
CA ALA A 119 76.28 -25.49 13.91
C ALA A 119 76.27 -24.18 14.75
N THR A 120 75.17 -23.66 15.35
CA THR A 120 73.83 -24.23 15.68
C THR A 120 72.86 -23.09 16.03
N THR A 121 71.61 -23.08 15.52
CA THR A 121 70.42 -22.71 16.33
C THR A 121 69.11 -23.12 15.63
N ALA A 122 68.17 -23.68 16.39
CA ALA A 122 66.86 -24.07 15.87
C ALA A 122 65.90 -22.87 15.79
N ALA A 123 65.14 -22.77 14.69
CA ALA A 123 64.09 -21.76 14.52
C ALA A 123 62.71 -22.35 14.90
N PRO A 124 61.98 -21.77 15.87
CA PRO A 124 60.63 -22.21 16.19
C PRO A 124 59.57 -21.50 15.31
N GLY A 125 58.70 -22.30 14.69
CA GLY A 125 57.31 -21.91 14.43
C GLY A 125 57.04 -20.82 13.40
N ALA A 126 57.01 -21.18 12.11
CA ALA A 126 56.24 -20.43 11.12
C ALA A 126 54.74 -20.52 11.44
N THR A 127 54.25 -19.57 12.25
CA THR A 127 52.83 -19.46 12.57
C THR A 127 52.06 -18.95 11.36
N SER A 128 51.04 -19.71 10.96
CA SER A 128 50.13 -19.39 9.86
C SER A 128 49.57 -17.98 9.99
N GLY A 129 49.71 -17.18 8.92
CA GLY A 129 49.27 -15.79 8.91
C GLY A 129 47.80 -15.63 9.32
N ALA A 130 47.59 -14.99 10.47
CA ALA A 130 46.25 -14.69 10.96
C ALA A 130 45.56 -13.73 9.99
N ALA A 131 44.53 -14.22 9.29
CA ALA A 131 43.70 -13.41 8.40
C ALA A 131 43.13 -12.22 9.19
N GLY A 132 43.52 -11.00 8.79
CA GLY A 132 43.19 -9.78 9.51
C GLY A 132 41.68 -9.59 9.64
N LYS A 133 41.13 -9.90 10.83
CA LYS A 133 39.76 -9.54 11.21
C LYS A 133 39.65 -8.02 11.18
N ARG A 134 39.07 -7.47 10.12
CA ARG A 134 38.61 -6.07 10.08
C ARG A 134 37.78 -5.83 11.34
N PRO A 135 38.05 -4.77 12.14
CA PRO A 135 37.30 -4.52 13.36
C PRO A 135 35.81 -4.45 13.04
N GLY A 136 35.03 -5.30 13.72
CA GLY A 136 33.64 -5.58 13.37
C GLY A 136 32.80 -4.31 13.44
N ALA A 137 32.41 -3.78 12.27
CA ALA A 137 31.56 -2.60 12.19
C ALA A 137 30.22 -2.91 12.87
N THR A 138 29.97 -2.29 14.03
CA THR A 138 28.85 -2.60 14.92
C THR A 138 27.54 -2.67 14.13
N PRO A 139 26.74 -3.74 14.26
CA PRO A 139 25.63 -4.05 13.37
C PRO A 139 24.36 -3.22 13.67
N TRP A 140 24.50 -1.93 13.97
CA TRP A 140 23.43 -1.03 14.43
C TRP A 140 22.14 -1.11 13.59
N LEU A 141 22.25 -1.12 12.26
CA LEU A 141 21.08 -1.23 11.38
C LEU A 141 20.35 -2.58 11.51
N ALA A 142 21.08 -3.67 11.77
CA ALA A 142 20.47 -4.97 12.03
C ALA A 142 19.81 -5.00 13.42
N LEU A 143 20.45 -4.39 14.43
CA LEU A 143 19.85 -4.24 15.77
C LEU A 143 18.54 -3.42 15.72
N VAL A 144 18.50 -2.35 14.93
CA VAL A 144 17.26 -1.57 14.71
C VAL A 144 16.18 -2.41 14.03
N ALA A 145 16.52 -3.20 13.01
CA ALA A 145 15.55 -4.09 12.33
C ALA A 145 15.04 -5.22 13.25
N LEU A 146 15.91 -5.80 14.08
CA LEU A 146 15.53 -6.79 15.09
C LEU A 146 14.65 -6.17 16.19
N ALA A 147 14.97 -4.97 16.67
CA ALA A 147 14.15 -4.25 17.63
C ALA A 147 12.77 -3.87 17.06
N TYR A 148 12.70 -3.49 15.77
CA TYR A 148 11.45 -3.24 15.05
C TYR A 148 10.56 -4.49 15.02
N ALA A 149 11.12 -5.65 14.63
CA ALA A 149 10.39 -6.92 14.66
C ALA A 149 9.98 -7.33 16.08
N LEU A 150 10.84 -7.13 17.08
CA LEU A 150 10.56 -7.47 18.48
C LEU A 150 9.41 -6.62 19.05
N VAL A 151 9.42 -5.30 18.84
CA VAL A 151 8.35 -4.40 19.28
C VAL A 151 7.01 -4.79 18.62
N GLN A 152 7.04 -5.17 17.34
CA GLN A 152 5.85 -5.68 16.65
C GLN A 152 5.33 -6.98 17.27
N CYS A 153 6.21 -7.98 17.46
CA CYS A 153 5.83 -9.26 18.07
C CYS A 153 5.33 -9.14 19.51
N LEU A 154 5.78 -8.14 20.27
CA LEU A 154 5.35 -7.92 21.65
C LEU A 154 4.09 -7.05 21.78
N LEU A 155 4.01 -5.95 21.03
CA LEU A 155 2.99 -4.90 21.26
C LEU A 155 1.89 -4.83 20.19
N VAL A 156 2.13 -5.37 18.99
CA VAL A 156 1.22 -5.21 17.83
C VAL A 156 0.58 -6.53 17.42
N VAL A 157 1.38 -7.60 17.29
CA VAL A 157 0.89 -8.90 16.82
C VAL A 157 -0.12 -9.52 17.80
N PRO A 158 0.12 -9.60 19.13
CA PRO A 158 -0.80 -10.31 20.01
C PRO A 158 -2.21 -9.70 20.05
N PRO A 159 -2.39 -8.37 20.16
CA PRO A 159 -3.73 -7.78 20.13
C PRO A 159 -4.42 -7.77 18.75
N LEU A 160 -3.71 -8.04 17.64
CA LEU A 160 -4.25 -7.95 16.26
C LEU A 160 -4.19 -9.28 15.50
N ALA A 161 -3.86 -10.39 16.18
CA ALA A 161 -3.77 -11.72 15.59
C ALA A 161 -5.12 -12.46 15.50
N HIS A 162 -6.18 -11.94 16.13
CA HIS A 162 -7.51 -12.58 16.16
C HIS A 162 -8.39 -12.28 14.94
N ALA A 163 -8.21 -11.15 14.27
CA ALA A 163 -9.01 -10.75 13.12
C ALA A 163 -8.32 -9.71 12.22
N LEU A 164 -8.80 -9.59 10.98
CA LEU A 164 -8.33 -8.60 10.00
C LEU A 164 -9.11 -7.29 10.11
N GLY A 165 -8.42 -6.17 9.91
CA GLY A 165 -9.07 -4.87 9.75
C GLY A 165 -9.81 -4.75 8.40
N TRP A 166 -10.56 -3.66 8.23
CA TRP A 166 -11.37 -3.39 7.03
C TRP A 166 -10.56 -3.45 5.73
N ASP A 167 -9.49 -2.65 5.60
CA ASP A 167 -8.67 -2.61 4.37
C ASP A 167 -7.91 -3.90 4.14
N GLU A 168 -7.48 -4.55 5.21
CA GLU A 168 -6.70 -5.78 5.17
C GLU A 168 -7.52 -6.91 4.55
N THR A 169 -8.79 -7.01 4.97
CA THR A 169 -9.79 -7.89 4.39
C THR A 169 -9.90 -7.71 2.88
N VAL A 170 -9.88 -6.47 2.37
CA VAL A 170 -9.94 -6.20 0.93
C VAL A 170 -8.72 -6.78 0.22
N TYR A 171 -7.50 -6.57 0.71
CA TYR A 171 -6.30 -7.09 0.04
C TYR A 171 -6.13 -8.60 0.18
N VAL A 172 -6.46 -9.16 1.34
CA VAL A 172 -6.30 -10.59 1.64
C VAL A 172 -7.32 -11.44 0.88
N SER A 173 -8.60 -11.08 0.90
CA SER A 173 -9.67 -11.86 0.24
C SER A 173 -9.48 -12.09 -1.27
N GLN A 174 -8.59 -11.36 -1.94
CA GLN A 174 -8.35 -11.49 -3.38
C GLN A 174 -7.74 -12.84 -3.79
N TYR A 175 -7.04 -13.52 -2.87
CA TYR A 175 -6.41 -14.82 -3.11
C TYR A 175 -6.63 -15.81 -1.96
N ASP A 176 -7.58 -15.54 -1.05
CA ASP A 176 -7.99 -16.52 -0.04
C ASP A 176 -8.97 -17.52 -0.67
N PRO A 177 -8.65 -18.82 -0.76
CA PRO A 177 -9.52 -19.80 -1.43
C PRO A 177 -10.78 -20.16 -0.65
N ARG A 178 -10.93 -19.71 0.61
CA ARG A 178 -12.02 -20.09 1.52
C ARG A 178 -13.18 -19.09 1.52
N VAL A 179 -12.96 -17.88 1.03
CA VAL A 179 -13.91 -16.76 1.15
C VAL A 179 -14.04 -16.00 -0.17
N PRO A 180 -15.23 -15.50 -0.54
CA PRO A 180 -15.36 -14.71 -1.77
C PRO A 180 -14.54 -13.41 -1.69
N ALA A 181 -13.86 -13.08 -2.80
CA ALA A 181 -13.07 -11.85 -2.89
C ALA A 181 -13.94 -10.61 -2.66
N ALA A 182 -13.54 -9.76 -1.72
CA ALA A 182 -14.20 -8.48 -1.47
C ALA A 182 -13.99 -7.53 -2.67
N PHE A 183 -14.89 -6.55 -2.83
CA PHE A 183 -14.80 -5.60 -3.94
C PHE A 183 -13.49 -4.80 -3.95
N PHE A 184 -12.70 -4.99 -5.00
CA PHE A 184 -11.41 -4.33 -5.18
C PHE A 184 -11.56 -3.03 -5.96
N SER A 185 -11.81 -1.93 -5.24
CA SER A 185 -12.07 -0.60 -5.81
C SER A 185 -10.90 -0.03 -6.63
N ALA A 186 -11.22 0.93 -7.52
CA ALA A 186 -10.30 1.57 -8.47
C ALA A 186 -8.92 2.03 -7.92
N PRO A 187 -8.80 2.73 -6.77
CA PRO A 187 -7.51 3.25 -6.27
C PRO A 187 -6.52 2.16 -5.85
N ARG A 188 -7.00 0.94 -5.54
CA ARG A 188 -6.17 -0.12 -4.96
C ARG A 188 -5.27 -0.78 -6.02
N SER A 189 -4.09 -1.26 -5.61
CA SER A 189 -3.09 -1.94 -6.46
C SER A 189 -2.74 -3.32 -5.87
N ARG A 190 -2.40 -4.31 -6.69
CA ARG A 190 -2.35 -5.73 -6.27
C ARG A 190 -1.15 -6.13 -5.42
N GLY A 191 -0.13 -5.28 -5.25
CA GLY A 191 1.12 -5.63 -4.56
C GLY A 191 0.93 -6.21 -3.16
N VAL A 192 -0.02 -5.69 -2.37
CA VAL A 192 -0.35 -6.25 -1.05
C VAL A 192 -1.01 -7.62 -1.17
N SER A 193 -1.94 -7.81 -2.12
CA SER A 193 -2.56 -9.11 -2.35
C SER A 193 -1.55 -10.16 -2.81
N PHE A 194 -0.56 -9.79 -3.64
CA PHE A 194 0.55 -10.68 -4.01
C PHE A 194 1.48 -11.00 -2.83
N LEU A 195 1.72 -10.02 -1.94
CA LEU A 195 2.53 -10.19 -0.74
C LEU A 195 1.87 -11.15 0.27
N THR A 196 0.55 -11.09 0.43
CA THR A 196 -0.19 -11.93 1.40
C THR A 196 -0.56 -13.30 0.83
N ALA A 197 -0.71 -13.45 -0.49
CA ALA A 197 -1.14 -14.68 -1.15
C ALA A 197 -0.44 -15.97 -0.69
N PRO A 198 0.91 -16.04 -0.54
CA PRO A 198 1.58 -17.27 -0.10
C PRO A 198 1.17 -17.73 1.30
N PHE A 199 0.89 -16.79 2.21
CA PHE A 199 0.50 -17.11 3.58
C PHE A 199 -0.94 -17.62 3.63
N ILE A 200 -1.86 -16.95 2.94
CA ILE A 200 -3.29 -17.28 3.01
C ILE A 200 -3.67 -18.51 2.19
N ALA A 201 -2.95 -18.79 1.11
CA ALA A 201 -3.04 -20.06 0.40
C ALA A 201 -2.60 -21.25 1.27
N ALA A 202 -1.62 -21.04 2.16
CA ALA A 202 -1.09 -22.08 3.05
C ALA A 202 -1.86 -22.24 4.38
N THR A 203 -2.47 -21.18 4.92
CA THR A 203 -3.16 -21.22 6.23
C THR A 203 -4.27 -20.17 6.36
N SER A 204 -5.23 -20.42 7.24
CA SER A 204 -6.24 -19.44 7.69
C SER A 204 -5.77 -18.61 8.89
N SER A 205 -4.59 -18.90 9.44
CA SER A 205 -4.10 -18.26 10.66
C SER A 205 -3.64 -16.83 10.39
N VAL A 206 -4.45 -15.86 10.85
CA VAL A 206 -4.09 -14.43 10.86
C VAL A 206 -2.78 -14.22 11.64
N LEU A 207 -2.53 -14.96 12.74
CA LEU A 207 -1.27 -14.91 13.47
C LEU A 207 -0.04 -15.22 12.59
N VAL A 208 -0.12 -16.27 11.75
CA VAL A 208 0.98 -16.63 10.82
C VAL A 208 1.19 -15.53 9.78
N LEU A 209 0.12 -14.95 9.25
CA LEU A 209 0.19 -13.80 8.35
C LEU A 209 0.85 -12.59 9.04
N ARG A 210 0.46 -12.25 10.28
CA ARG A 210 1.07 -11.16 11.07
C ARG A 210 2.57 -11.37 11.24
N ILE A 211 2.99 -12.56 11.68
CA ILE A 211 4.42 -12.90 11.88
C ILE A 211 5.19 -12.84 10.57
N GLY A 212 4.62 -13.36 9.48
CA GLY A 212 5.20 -13.26 8.14
C GLY A 212 5.45 -11.83 7.70
N LEU A 213 4.44 -10.95 7.86
CA LEU A 213 4.53 -9.52 7.52
C LEU A 213 5.51 -8.76 8.44
N THR A 214 5.57 -9.06 9.75
CA THR A 214 6.61 -8.56 10.68
C THR A 214 8.02 -8.89 10.19
N LEU A 215 8.29 -10.15 9.85
CA LEU A 215 9.61 -10.58 9.38
C LEU A 215 9.98 -9.94 8.03
N LEU A 216 9.03 -9.90 7.09
CA LEU A 216 9.25 -9.30 5.77
C LEU A 216 9.44 -7.78 5.85
N SER A 217 8.70 -7.07 6.71
CA SER A 217 8.83 -5.61 6.86
C SER A 217 10.11 -5.22 7.60
N SER A 218 10.55 -6.02 8.58
CA SER A 218 11.87 -5.87 9.21
C SER A 218 13.02 -6.11 8.22
N ALA A 219 12.92 -7.15 7.39
CA ALA A 219 13.89 -7.41 6.33
C ALA A 219 13.91 -6.29 5.27
N ALA A 220 12.75 -5.74 4.91
CA ALA A 220 12.62 -4.63 3.97
C ALA A 220 13.16 -3.31 4.56
N LEU A 221 12.91 -3.01 5.83
CA LEU A 221 13.52 -1.89 6.56
C LEU A 221 15.05 -1.98 6.52
N TYR A 222 15.60 -3.15 6.87
CA TYR A 222 17.04 -3.39 6.79
C TYR A 222 17.56 -3.18 5.37
N ALA A 223 16.94 -3.81 4.37
CA ALA A 223 17.37 -3.76 2.98
C ALA A 223 17.35 -2.34 2.40
N ALA A 224 16.24 -1.61 2.58
CA ALA A 224 16.04 -0.26 2.04
C ALA A 224 17.04 0.74 2.63
N PHE A 225 17.19 0.77 3.96
CA PHE A 225 18.16 1.66 4.58
C PHE A 225 19.60 1.21 4.31
N ARG A 226 19.91 -0.08 4.18
CA ARG A 226 21.27 -0.57 3.86
C ARG A 226 21.84 0.04 2.58
N VAL A 227 20.99 0.37 1.60
CA VAL A 227 21.37 1.06 0.35
C VAL A 227 22.12 2.37 0.62
N TRP A 228 21.77 3.07 1.71
CA TRP A 228 22.31 4.39 2.07
C TRP A 228 23.63 4.33 2.85
N ARG A 229 24.08 3.16 3.34
CA ARG A 229 25.34 3.05 4.10
C ARG A 229 26.57 3.63 3.37
N PRO A 230 26.76 3.45 2.03
CA PRO A 230 27.86 4.06 1.29
C PRO A 230 27.64 5.55 0.93
N VAL A 231 26.47 6.11 1.21
CA VAL A 231 26.08 7.49 0.87
C VAL A 231 26.10 8.38 2.12
N ALA A 232 25.43 7.94 3.19
CA ALA A 232 25.26 8.67 4.45
C ALA A 232 26.14 8.14 5.60
N GLY A 233 26.77 6.97 5.45
CA GLY A 233 27.54 6.33 6.52
C GLY A 233 26.69 5.46 7.45
N ALA A 234 27.34 4.52 8.15
CA ALA A 234 26.65 3.46 8.89
C ALA A 234 25.82 3.96 10.09
N ARG A 235 26.36 4.92 10.87
CA ARG A 235 25.67 5.50 12.05
C ARG A 235 24.43 6.29 11.64
N THR A 236 24.58 7.22 10.69
CA THR A 236 23.48 8.03 10.14
C THR A 236 22.38 7.17 9.52
N THR A 237 22.75 6.11 8.79
CA THR A 237 21.79 5.16 8.22
C THR A 237 21.00 4.42 9.30
N ALA A 238 21.67 3.93 10.35
CA ALA A 238 20.99 3.24 11.45
C ALA A 238 20.10 4.18 12.26
N LEU A 239 20.53 5.42 12.48
CA LEU A 239 19.72 6.45 13.14
C LEU A 239 18.49 6.83 12.29
N ALA A 240 18.62 6.98 10.97
CA ALA A 240 17.48 7.24 10.10
C ALA A 240 16.46 6.09 10.14
N ALA A 241 16.93 4.85 10.12
CA ALA A 241 16.07 3.68 10.30
C ALA A 241 15.40 3.67 11.68
N LEU A 242 16.11 4.04 12.76
CA LEU A 242 15.56 4.13 14.12
C LEU A 242 14.48 5.22 14.23
N LEU A 243 14.72 6.41 13.66
CA LEU A 243 13.76 7.51 13.66
C LEU A 243 12.46 7.12 12.93
N PHE A 244 12.57 6.43 11.79
CA PHE A 244 11.42 5.98 11.02
C PHE A 244 10.69 4.80 11.68
N ALA A 245 11.43 3.76 12.10
CA ALA A 245 10.90 2.57 12.77
C ALA A 245 10.35 2.88 14.17
N GLY A 246 10.81 3.95 14.80
CA GLY A 246 10.33 4.42 16.10
C GLY A 246 8.94 5.07 16.08
N LEU A 247 8.39 5.40 14.91
CA LEU A 247 7.04 5.95 14.80
C LEU A 247 5.99 4.87 15.05
N TRP A 248 4.94 5.20 15.81
CA TRP A 248 3.86 4.27 16.14
C TRP A 248 3.19 3.72 14.87
N ILE A 249 3.01 4.59 13.87
CA ILE A 249 2.37 4.24 12.62
C ILE A 249 3.24 3.29 11.76
N THR A 250 4.57 3.42 11.84
CA THR A 250 5.50 2.47 11.19
C THR A 250 5.48 1.11 11.90
N GLN A 251 5.36 1.11 13.23
CA GLN A 251 5.26 -0.11 14.04
C GLN A 251 3.97 -0.88 13.71
N ILE A 252 2.80 -0.24 13.79
CA ILE A 252 1.51 -0.92 13.54
C ILE A 252 1.34 -1.35 12.08
N SER A 253 1.92 -0.62 11.11
CA SER A 253 1.78 -0.94 9.68
C SER A 253 2.58 -2.18 9.24
N GLY A 254 3.61 -2.60 9.99
CA GLY A 254 4.48 -3.72 9.57
C GLY A 254 3.80 -5.08 9.57
N PRO A 255 3.05 -5.45 10.62
CA PRO A 255 2.24 -6.68 10.62
C PRO A 255 0.93 -6.56 9.84
N GLN A 256 0.64 -5.40 9.23
CA GLN A 256 -0.63 -5.12 8.56
C GLN A 256 -0.55 -5.27 7.03
N ALA A 257 -1.63 -5.80 6.45
CA ALA A 257 -1.79 -5.97 5.00
C ALA A 257 -2.21 -4.64 4.36
N MET A 258 -1.30 -3.66 4.34
CA MET A 258 -1.51 -2.31 3.82
C MET A 258 -0.32 -1.83 2.97
N PRO A 259 -0.53 -1.03 1.91
CA PRO A 259 0.52 -0.73 0.93
C PRO A 259 1.56 0.31 1.40
N ASN A 260 1.17 1.23 2.29
CA ASN A 260 1.92 2.47 2.56
C ASN A 260 3.35 2.25 3.06
N LEU A 261 3.56 1.24 3.91
CA LEU A 261 4.89 0.92 4.43
C LEU A 261 5.82 0.34 3.34
N TRP A 262 5.28 -0.50 2.45
CA TRP A 262 6.03 -1.09 1.34
C TRP A 262 6.41 -0.03 0.31
N VAL A 263 5.52 0.95 0.05
CA VAL A 263 5.84 2.15 -0.72
C VAL A 263 6.96 2.95 -0.04
N ALA A 264 6.95 3.10 1.29
CA ALA A 264 8.00 3.81 2.01
C ALA A 264 9.37 3.14 1.87
N PHE A 265 9.46 1.81 2.03
CA PHE A 265 10.69 1.05 1.78
C PHE A 265 11.12 1.14 0.31
N GLY A 266 10.18 1.01 -0.63
CA GLY A 266 10.42 1.15 -2.07
C GLY A 266 10.98 2.52 -2.45
N ALA A 267 10.41 3.60 -1.93
CA ALA A 267 10.85 4.97 -2.18
C ALA A 267 12.24 5.27 -1.59
N VAL A 268 12.52 4.82 -0.35
CA VAL A 268 13.85 4.94 0.27
C VAL A 268 14.90 4.15 -0.51
N ALA A 269 14.59 2.90 -0.90
CA ALA A 269 15.50 2.06 -1.67
C ALA A 269 15.75 2.62 -3.08
N ALA A 270 14.70 3.00 -3.80
CA ALA A 270 14.78 3.59 -5.14
C ALA A 270 15.61 4.87 -5.13
N THR A 271 15.34 5.80 -4.21
CA THR A 271 16.10 7.06 -4.10
C THR A 271 17.58 6.80 -3.78
N GLY A 272 17.88 5.84 -2.89
CA GLY A 272 19.25 5.44 -2.58
C GLY A 272 19.99 4.79 -3.76
N TRP A 273 19.31 3.91 -4.52
CA TRP A 273 19.88 3.28 -5.71
C TRP A 273 20.06 4.27 -6.85
N PHE A 274 19.12 5.21 -7.03
CA PHE A 274 19.25 6.32 -7.96
C PHE A 274 20.52 7.14 -7.69
N LEU A 275 20.73 7.56 -6.44
CA LEU A 275 21.94 8.30 -6.06
C LEU A 275 23.22 7.50 -6.37
N ARG A 276 23.22 6.19 -6.13
CA ARG A 276 24.37 5.32 -6.41
C ARG A 276 24.61 5.11 -7.91
N ALA A 277 23.55 5.08 -8.71
CA ALA A 277 23.63 5.01 -10.17
C ALA A 277 24.22 6.30 -10.76
N VAL A 278 23.67 7.47 -10.41
CA VAL A 278 24.14 8.77 -10.96
C VAL A 278 25.50 9.23 -10.40
N THR A 279 26.01 8.59 -9.33
CA THR A 279 27.36 8.82 -8.81
C THR A 279 28.36 7.71 -9.18
N GLY A 280 27.98 6.75 -10.03
CA GLY A 280 28.87 5.69 -10.52
C GLY A 280 29.34 4.69 -9.45
N ARG A 281 28.68 4.63 -8.28
CA ARG A 281 29.15 3.89 -7.10
C ARG A 281 28.81 2.40 -7.09
N GLU A 282 27.95 1.91 -7.98
CA GLU A 282 27.66 0.48 -8.11
C GLU A 282 27.12 0.15 -9.53
N PRO A 283 27.66 -0.85 -10.26
CA PRO A 283 27.32 -1.07 -11.67
C PRO A 283 25.89 -1.56 -11.97
N ARG A 284 25.25 -2.23 -11.00
CA ARG A 284 23.89 -2.79 -11.10
C ARG A 284 22.82 -1.85 -10.51
N ALA A 285 23.20 -0.68 -10.00
CA ALA A 285 22.31 0.26 -9.31
C ALA A 285 21.11 0.69 -10.17
N ASN A 286 21.28 0.77 -11.49
CA ASN A 286 20.19 1.01 -12.44
C ASN A 286 19.14 -0.12 -12.45
N TRP A 287 19.56 -1.39 -12.40
CA TRP A 287 18.64 -2.53 -12.30
C TRP A 287 17.95 -2.59 -10.93
N TRP A 288 18.68 -2.33 -9.85
CA TRP A 288 18.09 -2.25 -8.51
C TRP A 288 17.08 -1.11 -8.38
N LEU A 289 17.37 0.06 -8.96
CA LEU A 289 16.43 1.17 -9.11
C LEU A 289 15.16 0.73 -9.84
N ALA A 290 15.31 0.12 -11.02
CA ALA A 290 14.17 -0.35 -11.82
C ALA A 290 13.29 -1.33 -11.02
N GLY A 291 13.90 -2.29 -10.33
CA GLY A 291 13.20 -3.24 -9.46
C GLY A 291 12.46 -2.57 -8.29
N CYS A 292 13.10 -1.63 -7.58
CA CYS A 292 12.45 -0.90 -6.49
C CYS A 292 11.27 -0.06 -6.98
N VAL A 293 11.39 0.60 -8.13
CA VAL A 293 10.29 1.40 -8.72
C VAL A 293 9.15 0.49 -9.20
N ALA A 294 9.47 -0.64 -9.85
CA ALA A 294 8.46 -1.62 -10.27
C ALA A 294 7.67 -2.18 -9.08
N VAL A 295 8.36 -2.60 -8.02
CA VAL A 295 7.73 -3.07 -6.77
C VAL A 295 6.88 -1.97 -6.12
N THR A 296 7.36 -0.72 -6.11
CA THR A 296 6.58 0.41 -5.56
C THR A 296 5.27 0.61 -6.35
N ALA A 297 5.31 0.51 -7.68
CA ALA A 297 4.13 0.65 -8.54
C ALA A 297 3.12 -0.47 -8.33
N LEU A 298 3.58 -1.70 -8.09
CA LEU A 298 2.69 -2.81 -7.73
C LEU A 298 1.97 -2.55 -6.39
N PHE A 299 2.64 -1.97 -5.39
CA PHE A 299 2.03 -1.67 -4.09
C PHE A 299 1.07 -0.47 -4.14
N ARG A 300 1.43 0.63 -4.80
CA ARG A 300 0.53 1.76 -5.05
C ARG A 300 0.95 2.50 -6.33
N ALA A 301 0.21 2.24 -7.41
CA ALA A 301 0.52 2.75 -8.75
C ALA A 301 0.68 4.28 -8.83
N PRO A 302 -0.21 5.12 -8.22
CA PRO A 302 -0.04 6.57 -8.21
C PRO A 302 1.28 7.05 -7.57
N ASP A 303 1.75 6.39 -6.50
CA ASP A 303 2.92 6.79 -5.72
C ASP A 303 4.20 6.56 -6.49
N ALA A 304 4.25 5.48 -7.27
CA ALA A 304 5.40 5.24 -8.13
C ALA A 304 5.54 6.35 -9.18
N VAL A 305 4.44 6.97 -9.63
CA VAL A 305 4.48 8.18 -10.47
C VAL A 305 5.01 9.37 -9.66
N TRP A 306 4.44 9.69 -8.50
CA TRP A 306 4.90 10.79 -7.64
C TRP A 306 6.37 10.64 -7.18
N LEU A 307 6.82 9.42 -6.89
CA LEU A 307 8.21 9.04 -6.63
C LEU A 307 9.09 9.26 -7.87
N ALA A 308 8.62 8.84 -9.04
CA ALA A 308 9.40 8.93 -10.28
C ALA A 308 9.58 10.37 -10.75
N LEU A 309 8.62 11.29 -10.55
CA LEU A 309 8.71 12.69 -11.04
C LEU A 309 10.05 13.39 -10.70
N PRO A 310 10.45 13.56 -9.42
CA PRO A 310 11.73 14.19 -9.08
C PRO A 310 12.96 13.36 -9.48
N LEU A 311 12.84 12.03 -9.56
CA LEU A 311 13.91 11.16 -10.05
C LEU A 311 14.12 11.32 -11.56
N ILE A 312 13.05 11.40 -12.36
CA ILE A 312 13.06 11.66 -13.81
C ILE A 312 13.64 13.04 -14.09
N ALA A 313 13.14 14.07 -13.39
CA ALA A 313 13.66 15.43 -13.49
C ALA A 313 15.17 15.46 -13.23
N THR A 314 15.64 14.80 -12.16
CA THR A 314 17.08 14.70 -11.86
C THR A 314 17.85 13.88 -12.91
N ALA A 315 17.26 12.81 -13.46
CA ALA A 315 17.91 11.96 -14.44
C ALA A 315 18.15 12.67 -15.79
N LEU A 316 17.20 13.50 -16.23
CA LEU A 316 17.31 14.28 -17.47
C LEU A 316 18.59 15.15 -17.50
N PHE A 317 18.99 15.71 -16.35
CA PHE A 317 20.20 16.54 -16.21
C PHE A 317 21.46 15.78 -15.77
N ARG A 318 21.36 14.53 -15.29
CA ARG A 318 22.50 13.80 -14.68
C ARG A 318 22.86 12.48 -15.35
N SER A 319 21.90 11.74 -15.90
CA SER A 319 22.13 10.41 -16.49
C SER A 319 20.93 9.96 -17.34
N ARG A 320 21.01 10.20 -18.66
CA ARG A 320 20.04 9.67 -19.63
C ARG A 320 19.96 8.13 -19.61
N ARG A 321 21.06 7.44 -19.27
CA ARG A 321 21.06 5.98 -19.08
C ARG A 321 20.17 5.57 -17.92
N THR A 322 20.27 6.24 -16.78
CA THR A 322 19.46 5.93 -15.58
C THR A 322 17.98 6.21 -15.82
N LEU A 323 17.64 7.21 -16.64
CA LEU A 323 16.26 7.49 -17.04
C LEU A 323 15.58 6.27 -17.70
N ALA A 324 16.27 5.57 -18.61
CA ALA A 324 15.70 4.41 -19.29
C ALA A 324 15.31 3.28 -18.31
N TYR A 325 16.14 3.01 -17.30
CA TYR A 325 15.84 2.03 -16.25
C TYR A 325 14.73 2.47 -15.30
N LEU A 326 14.68 3.76 -14.97
CA LEU A 326 13.63 4.35 -14.14
C LEU A 326 12.25 4.24 -14.83
N VAL A 327 12.18 4.61 -16.11
CA VAL A 327 10.96 4.51 -16.93
C VAL A 327 10.60 3.04 -17.18
N GLY A 328 11.56 2.18 -17.50
CA GLY A 328 11.32 0.75 -17.69
C GLY A 328 10.80 0.05 -16.43
N GLY A 329 11.35 0.38 -15.25
CA GLY A 329 10.86 -0.11 -13.96
C GLY A 329 9.44 0.37 -13.65
N LEU A 330 9.15 1.65 -13.88
CA LEU A 330 7.81 2.21 -13.71
C LEU A 330 6.79 1.53 -14.64
N ALA A 331 7.11 1.40 -15.93
CA ALA A 331 6.25 0.74 -16.90
C ALA A 331 5.98 -0.74 -16.54
N ALA A 332 7.02 -1.49 -16.17
CA ALA A 332 6.89 -2.89 -15.77
C ALA A 332 6.01 -3.07 -14.52
N GLY A 333 6.15 -2.21 -13.51
CA GLY A 333 5.33 -2.27 -12.29
C GLY A 333 3.89 -1.77 -12.49
N LEU A 334 3.66 -0.82 -13.39
CA LEU A 334 2.32 -0.34 -13.75
C LEU A 334 1.55 -1.29 -14.67
N ALA A 335 2.22 -2.19 -15.40
CA ALA A 335 1.60 -3.06 -16.42
C ALA A 335 0.37 -3.82 -15.91
N GLN A 336 0.44 -4.40 -14.70
CA GLN A 336 -0.68 -5.10 -14.07
C GLN A 336 -1.88 -4.17 -13.81
N TRP A 337 -1.63 -2.98 -13.26
CA TRP A 337 -2.66 -2.00 -12.92
C TRP A 337 -3.32 -1.43 -14.18
N VAL A 338 -2.53 -1.20 -15.23
CA VAL A 338 -3.01 -0.74 -16.55
C VAL A 338 -3.86 -1.80 -17.23
N ALA A 339 -3.44 -3.07 -17.24
CA ALA A 339 -4.23 -4.17 -17.78
C ALA A 339 -5.60 -4.30 -17.08
N GLU A 340 -5.62 -4.22 -15.75
CA GLU A 340 -6.88 -4.18 -15.00
C GLU A 340 -7.74 -2.95 -15.30
N ALA A 341 -7.13 -1.80 -15.62
CA ALA A 341 -7.87 -0.59 -15.97
C ALA A 341 -8.73 -0.83 -17.23
N TYR A 342 -8.14 -1.37 -18.29
CA TYR A 342 -8.88 -1.72 -19.51
C TYR A 342 -9.89 -2.86 -19.27
N ILE A 343 -9.51 -3.93 -18.55
CA ILE A 343 -10.39 -5.11 -18.36
C ILE A 343 -11.60 -4.80 -17.47
N ARG A 344 -11.45 -3.97 -16.44
CA ARG A 344 -12.48 -3.78 -15.39
C ARG A 344 -13.14 -2.40 -15.38
N PHE A 345 -12.51 -1.39 -15.97
CA PHE A 345 -12.97 0.00 -15.92
C PHE A 345 -13.10 0.62 -17.33
N GLY A 346 -12.77 -0.09 -18.40
CA GLY A 346 -12.82 0.41 -19.79
C GLY A 346 -11.53 1.11 -20.22
N SER A 347 -10.98 2.01 -19.41
CA SER A 347 -9.70 2.67 -19.68
C SER A 347 -8.91 3.05 -18.41
N VAL A 348 -7.68 3.53 -18.61
CA VAL A 348 -6.87 4.15 -17.55
C VAL A 348 -7.54 5.41 -17.01
N GLN A 349 -8.11 6.23 -17.89
CA GLN A 349 -8.79 7.48 -17.57
C GLN A 349 -10.05 7.21 -16.73
N ASP A 350 -10.85 6.22 -17.11
CA ASP A 350 -12.05 5.82 -16.36
C ASP A 350 -11.69 5.26 -14.98
N ARG A 351 -10.64 4.42 -14.90
CA ARG A 351 -10.13 3.96 -13.60
C ARG A 351 -9.65 5.13 -12.72
N LEU A 352 -9.00 6.14 -13.29
CA LEU A 352 -8.57 7.34 -12.55
C LEU A 352 -9.77 8.21 -12.13
N HIS A 353 -10.80 8.35 -12.97
CA HIS A 353 -12.02 9.09 -12.65
C HIS A 353 -12.81 8.40 -11.52
N VAL A 354 -13.07 7.10 -11.63
CA VAL A 354 -13.69 6.30 -10.56
C VAL A 354 -12.82 6.30 -9.30
N SER A 355 -11.49 6.28 -9.44
CA SER A 355 -10.56 6.41 -8.31
C SER A 355 -10.71 7.77 -7.62
N SER A 356 -10.85 8.86 -8.37
CA SER A 356 -11.05 10.20 -7.82
C SER A 356 -12.33 10.26 -6.99
N ALA A 357 -13.47 9.83 -7.55
CA ALA A 357 -14.75 9.76 -6.84
C ALA A 357 -14.69 8.84 -5.61
N THR A 358 -14.01 7.69 -5.72
CA THR A 358 -13.80 6.76 -4.59
C THR A 358 -12.99 7.39 -3.46
N GLU A 359 -12.14 8.39 -3.74
CA GLU A 359 -11.25 9.05 -2.79
C GLU A 359 -11.69 10.45 -2.35
N GLY A 360 -12.96 10.82 -2.60
CA GLY A 360 -13.54 12.08 -2.11
C GLY A 360 -13.45 13.22 -3.12
N ASP A 361 -13.53 12.89 -4.41
CA ASP A 361 -13.36 13.80 -5.54
C ASP A 361 -12.05 14.59 -5.45
N MET A 362 -10.96 13.91 -5.82
CA MET A 362 -9.61 14.46 -5.78
C MET A 362 -9.53 15.78 -6.57
N GLY A 363 -9.25 16.85 -5.84
CA GLY A 363 -9.13 18.24 -6.29
C GLY A 363 -8.21 18.99 -5.35
N LEU A 364 -8.00 20.30 -5.54
CA LEU A 364 -7.09 21.05 -4.66
C LEU A 364 -7.71 21.26 -3.27
N HIS A 365 -7.30 20.44 -2.31
CA HIS A 365 -7.80 20.41 -0.93
C HIS A 365 -6.64 20.59 0.06
N LEU A 366 -6.61 21.68 0.84
CA LEU A 366 -5.56 21.93 1.83
C LEU A 366 -5.80 21.09 3.10
N ASN A 367 -5.21 19.91 3.14
CA ASN A 367 -5.54 18.85 4.11
C ASN A 367 -4.59 18.80 5.33
N PHE A 368 -3.85 19.87 5.60
CA PHE A 368 -2.82 19.92 6.65
C PHE A 368 -3.41 19.71 8.06
N ASP A 369 -4.57 20.30 8.34
CA ASP A 369 -5.20 20.21 9.66
C ASP A 369 -5.69 18.79 9.96
N ASN A 370 -6.30 18.12 8.98
CA ASN A 370 -6.71 16.71 9.09
C ASN A 370 -5.50 15.77 9.19
N ALA A 371 -4.43 16.06 8.44
CA ALA A 371 -3.18 15.32 8.51
C ALA A 371 -2.53 15.45 9.89
N TRP A 372 -2.62 16.62 10.53
CA TRP A 372 -2.11 16.88 11.88
C TRP A 372 -3.01 16.28 12.98
N SER A 373 -4.34 16.47 12.90
CA SER A 373 -5.27 16.04 13.95
C SER A 373 -5.36 14.53 14.09
N SER A 374 -5.25 13.80 12.97
CA SER A 374 -5.26 12.34 12.96
C SER A 374 -3.96 11.67 13.46
N LEU A 375 -2.87 12.41 13.71
CA LEU A 375 -1.55 11.81 14.00
C LEU A 375 -1.47 10.90 15.24
N ASN A 376 -2.41 11.02 16.17
CA ASN A 376 -2.48 10.17 17.36
C ASN A 376 -3.58 9.08 17.26
N GLY A 377 -4.14 8.89 16.07
CA GLY A 377 -5.38 8.18 15.82
C GLY A 377 -6.48 9.13 15.33
N PRO A 378 -7.55 8.64 14.67
CA PRO A 378 -7.80 7.23 14.32
C PRO A 378 -6.90 6.73 13.17
N LEU A 379 -6.93 5.43 12.89
CA LEU A 379 -6.17 4.84 11.75
C LEU A 379 -6.63 5.37 10.38
N LEU A 380 -7.88 5.82 10.29
CA LEU A 380 -8.50 6.46 9.14
C LEU A 380 -9.64 7.35 9.67
N CYS A 381 -9.72 8.60 9.23
CA CYS A 381 -10.84 9.51 9.46
C CYS A 381 -11.40 9.93 8.10
N ARG A 382 -12.69 9.69 7.84
CA ARG A 382 -13.36 10.03 6.58
C ARG A 382 -14.90 10.15 6.75
N PRO A 383 -15.49 11.36 6.70
CA PRO A 383 -14.82 12.66 6.73
C PRO A 383 -13.97 12.82 8.00
N CYS A 384 -12.96 13.70 8.00
CA CYS A 384 -12.11 13.85 9.17
C CYS A 384 -12.73 14.80 10.20
N THR A 385 -13.12 14.24 11.36
CA THR A 385 -13.64 14.99 12.52
C THR A 385 -12.74 14.82 13.75
N ALA A 386 -11.49 14.39 13.57
CA ALA A 386 -10.54 14.19 14.66
C ALA A 386 -10.04 15.52 15.23
N THR A 387 -9.93 15.59 16.55
CA THR A 387 -9.43 16.77 17.30
C THR A 387 -8.04 16.52 17.86
N VAL A 388 -7.27 17.59 18.07
CA VAL A 388 -5.90 17.51 18.62
C VAL A 388 -5.95 17.38 20.15
N ASP A 389 -6.42 16.24 20.66
CA ASP A 389 -6.64 16.01 22.10
C ASP A 389 -5.33 15.87 22.92
N SER A 390 -4.18 15.85 22.25
CA SER A 390 -2.85 15.73 22.88
C SER A 390 -1.77 16.34 21.96
N PRO A 391 -1.70 17.68 21.84
CA PRO A 391 -0.81 18.34 20.88
C PRO A 391 0.66 18.00 21.12
N GLY A 392 1.08 17.80 22.37
CA GLY A 392 2.45 17.39 22.73
C GLY A 392 2.95 16.13 22.00
N LEU A 393 2.06 15.15 21.73
CA LEU A 393 2.40 13.92 21.01
C LEU A 393 2.54 14.12 19.49
N THR A 394 2.13 15.28 18.97
CA THR A 394 2.15 15.64 17.54
C THR A 394 3.27 16.61 17.16
N LEU A 395 3.91 17.28 18.14
CA LEU A 395 4.89 18.35 17.90
C LEU A 395 6.06 17.94 17.00
N TRP A 396 6.44 16.66 17.01
CA TRP A 396 7.49 16.12 16.12
C TRP A 396 7.19 16.36 14.64
N TRP A 397 5.91 16.33 14.24
CA TRP A 397 5.48 16.51 12.86
C TRP A 397 5.63 17.96 12.41
N LEU A 398 5.27 18.91 13.27
CA LEU A 398 5.51 20.35 13.05
C LEU A 398 7.01 20.69 13.04
N ALA A 399 7.83 19.93 13.78
CA ALA A 399 9.28 20.06 13.76
C ALA A 399 9.93 19.49 12.49
N LEU A 400 9.30 18.53 11.78
CA LEU A 400 9.92 17.89 10.60
C LEU A 400 10.28 18.88 9.47
N PRO A 401 9.40 19.80 9.03
CA PRO A 401 9.77 20.80 8.02
C PRO A 401 10.96 21.67 8.43
N LEU A 402 11.02 22.07 9.71
CA LEU A 402 12.11 22.89 10.26
C LEU A 402 13.44 22.12 10.29
N LEU A 403 13.43 20.86 10.72
CA LEU A 403 14.59 19.98 10.72
C LEU A 403 15.08 19.66 9.29
N ALA A 404 14.15 19.48 8.35
CA ALA A 404 14.47 19.26 6.94
C ALA A 404 15.08 20.52 6.31
N ALA A 405 14.53 21.71 6.57
CA ALA A 405 15.10 22.99 6.14
C ALA A 405 16.50 23.23 6.73
N ALA A 406 16.70 22.93 8.02
CA ALA A 406 18.02 23.03 8.66
C ALA A 406 19.04 22.06 8.04
N ALA A 407 18.64 20.81 7.75
CA ALA A 407 19.48 19.84 7.06
C ALA A 407 19.84 20.27 5.63
N LEU A 408 18.91 20.89 4.90
CA LEU A 408 19.15 21.44 3.57
C LEU A 408 20.10 22.64 3.60
N ALA A 409 19.88 23.60 4.50
CA ALA A 409 20.75 24.76 4.68
C ALA A 409 22.19 24.34 5.07
N HIS A 410 22.33 23.28 5.86
CA HIS A 410 23.64 22.69 6.16
C HIS A 410 24.27 22.02 4.92
N ALA A 411 23.50 21.26 4.14
CA ALA A 411 23.98 20.65 2.90
C ALA A 411 24.36 21.67 1.81
N MET A 412 23.72 22.85 1.79
CA MET A 412 24.12 24.01 0.97
C MET A 412 25.52 24.48 1.36
N ARG A 413 25.77 24.71 2.66
CA ARG A 413 27.08 25.15 3.19
C ARG A 413 28.18 24.12 2.92
N GLU A 414 27.90 22.83 3.07
CA GLU A 414 28.84 21.75 2.73
C GLU A 414 29.03 21.51 1.22
N ARG A 415 28.28 22.21 0.35
CA ARG A 415 28.19 21.98 -1.11
C ARG A 415 27.86 20.53 -1.50
N ARG A 416 27.21 19.77 -0.60
CA ARG A 416 26.83 18.35 -0.77
C ARG A 416 25.32 18.19 -0.83
N LEU A 417 24.70 18.93 -1.76
CA LEU A 417 23.24 19.05 -1.87
C LEU A 417 22.52 17.76 -2.23
N LEU A 418 22.97 17.04 -3.26
CA LEU A 418 22.17 15.99 -3.91
C LEU A 418 21.70 14.87 -2.94
N PRO A 419 22.53 14.34 -2.01
CA PRO A 419 22.08 13.32 -1.04
C PRO A 419 21.04 13.80 -0.02
N THR A 420 20.87 15.11 0.17
CA THR A 420 19.88 15.71 1.08
C THR A 420 18.66 16.21 0.30
N ALA A 421 18.88 16.97 -0.77
CA ALA A 421 17.81 17.58 -1.56
C ALA A 421 16.97 16.55 -2.32
N LEU A 422 17.56 15.45 -2.81
CA LEU A 422 16.80 14.44 -3.57
C LEU A 422 15.75 13.70 -2.70
N PRO A 423 16.08 13.10 -1.54
CA PRO A 423 15.04 12.48 -0.70
C PRO A 423 14.01 13.50 -0.19
N MET A 424 14.39 14.77 0.03
CA MET A 424 13.42 15.83 0.35
C MET A 424 12.46 16.12 -0.81
N ALA A 425 12.94 16.21 -2.05
CA ALA A 425 12.10 16.42 -3.23
C ALA A 425 11.16 15.23 -3.49
N VAL A 426 11.64 14.00 -3.29
CA VAL A 426 10.81 12.78 -3.37
C VAL A 426 9.76 12.76 -2.24
N ALA A 427 10.12 13.13 -1.01
CA ALA A 427 9.19 13.23 0.12
C ALA A 427 8.10 14.27 -0.12
N ALA A 428 8.46 15.45 -0.63
CA ALA A 428 7.52 16.49 -1.00
C ALA A 428 6.55 16.00 -2.09
N ALA A 429 7.06 15.42 -3.19
CA ALA A 429 6.22 14.89 -4.27
C ALA A 429 5.24 13.81 -3.79
N LEU A 430 5.71 12.87 -2.95
CA LEU A 430 4.85 11.84 -2.34
C LEU A 430 3.85 12.38 -1.30
N SER A 431 4.03 13.60 -0.82
CA SER A 431 3.11 14.25 0.13
C SER A 431 1.98 15.03 -0.56
N VAL A 432 2.20 15.51 -1.79
CA VAL A 432 1.19 16.25 -2.59
C VAL A 432 -0.19 15.56 -2.63
N PRO A 433 -0.33 14.27 -3.01
CA PRO A 433 -1.65 13.64 -3.12
C PRO A 433 -2.40 13.50 -1.78
N TYR A 434 -1.72 13.71 -0.64
CA TYR A 434 -2.27 13.51 0.69
C TYR A 434 -2.49 14.82 1.47
N LEU A 435 -1.66 15.83 1.22
CA LEU A 435 -1.76 17.15 1.85
C LEU A 435 -2.50 18.18 0.98
N LEU A 436 -2.59 17.94 -0.32
CA LEU A 436 -3.10 18.91 -1.30
C LEU A 436 -4.21 18.35 -2.23
N MET A 437 -4.53 17.05 -2.18
CA MET A 437 -5.46 16.44 -3.16
C MET A 437 -6.64 15.63 -2.59
N ILE A 438 -6.75 15.45 -1.27
CA ILE A 438 -7.84 14.70 -0.61
C ILE A 438 -8.36 15.49 0.59
N ASP A 439 -9.60 15.24 1.00
CA ASP A 439 -10.31 15.93 2.08
C ASP A 439 -10.30 15.17 3.42
N TYR A 440 -9.66 14.00 3.45
CA TYR A 440 -9.70 13.05 4.55
C TYR A 440 -8.27 12.58 4.91
N SER A 441 -8.06 11.94 6.07
CA SER A 441 -6.71 11.55 6.52
C SER A 441 -6.60 10.14 7.08
N ALA A 442 -5.41 9.58 6.92
CA ALA A 442 -4.92 8.40 7.62
C ALA A 442 -3.41 8.58 7.90
N PRO A 443 -2.92 8.44 9.15
CA PRO A 443 -1.50 8.71 9.47
C PRO A 443 -0.48 7.93 8.64
N ARG A 444 -0.87 6.75 8.15
CA ARG A 444 -0.04 5.88 7.26
C ARG A 444 0.28 6.53 5.92
N PHE A 445 -0.51 7.51 5.46
CA PHE A 445 -0.35 8.11 4.14
C PHE A 445 1.03 8.73 3.93
N LEU A 446 1.53 9.46 4.93
CA LEU A 446 2.82 10.15 4.86
C LEU A 446 4.03 9.28 5.25
N LEU A 447 3.86 7.97 5.49
CA LEU A 447 4.97 7.04 5.77
C LEU A 447 6.14 7.15 4.77
N PRO A 448 5.93 7.24 3.44
CA PRO A 448 7.04 7.38 2.49
C PRO A 448 7.81 8.70 2.67
N ALA A 449 7.10 9.79 2.97
CA ALA A 449 7.73 11.08 3.25
C ALA A 449 8.54 11.04 4.56
N TYR A 450 7.98 10.47 5.63
CA TYR A 450 8.70 10.30 6.90
C TYR A 450 9.97 9.45 6.74
N ALA A 451 9.91 8.34 6.00
CA ALA A 451 11.05 7.46 5.76
C ALA A 451 12.19 8.16 5.01
N LEU A 452 11.85 8.99 4.01
CA LEU A 452 12.80 9.78 3.23
C LEU A 452 13.38 10.95 4.01
N LEU A 453 12.57 11.66 4.80
CA LEU A 453 13.02 12.79 5.65
C LEU A 453 13.86 12.33 6.85
N ALA A 454 13.68 11.10 7.33
CA ALA A 454 14.52 10.54 8.40
C ALA A 454 16.03 10.51 8.04
N LEU A 455 16.37 10.39 6.75
CA LEU A 455 17.76 10.39 6.26
C LEU A 455 18.49 11.74 6.48
N PRO A 456 18.02 12.88 5.95
CA PRO A 456 18.66 14.18 6.20
C PRO A 456 18.56 14.61 7.67
N VAL A 457 17.47 14.29 8.38
CA VAL A 457 17.32 14.59 9.83
C VAL A 457 18.35 13.82 10.66
N ALA A 458 18.51 12.50 10.43
CA ALA A 458 19.59 11.74 11.07
C ALA A 458 20.98 12.30 10.71
N GLY A 459 21.15 12.76 9.47
CA GLY A 459 22.36 13.43 9.01
C GLY A 459 22.69 14.67 9.84
N LEU A 460 21.69 15.51 10.11
CA LEU A 460 21.83 16.70 10.96
C LEU A 460 22.23 16.32 12.40
N VAL A 461 21.53 15.35 13.00
CA VAL A 461 21.82 14.86 14.36
C VAL A 461 23.25 14.31 14.49
N THR A 462 23.73 13.54 13.51
CA THR A 462 25.10 12.99 13.53
C THR A 462 26.23 14.02 13.41
N ARG A 463 25.91 15.30 13.15
CA ARG A 463 26.88 16.41 13.10
C ARG A 463 26.88 17.27 14.38
N LEU A 464 26.05 16.98 15.37
CA LEU A 464 25.99 17.73 16.62
C LEU A 464 27.27 17.56 17.46
N ASN A 465 27.63 18.61 18.20
CA ASN A 465 28.84 18.64 19.03
C ASN A 465 28.82 17.49 20.08
N PRO A 466 29.88 16.67 20.17
CA PRO A 466 29.83 15.34 20.80
C PRO A 466 29.45 15.29 22.28
N ARG A 467 29.70 16.33 23.09
CA ARG A 467 29.46 16.26 24.54
C ARG A 467 28.03 16.61 24.97
N ARG A 468 27.52 17.79 24.60
CA ARG A 468 26.18 18.26 25.00
C ARG A 468 25.11 17.99 23.94
N GLY A 469 25.46 18.11 22.65
CA GLY A 469 24.51 17.96 21.55
C GLY A 469 24.02 16.52 21.38
N LEU A 470 24.92 15.52 21.49
CA LEU A 470 24.54 14.12 21.39
C LEU A 470 23.71 13.63 22.59
N VAL A 471 23.99 14.11 23.81
CA VAL A 471 23.20 13.78 25.01
C VAL A 471 21.78 14.34 24.88
N LEU A 472 21.64 15.62 24.51
CA LEU A 472 20.33 16.24 24.29
C LEU A 472 19.56 15.54 23.16
N ALA A 473 20.21 15.24 22.03
CA ALA A 473 19.58 14.49 20.95
C ALA A 473 19.15 13.08 21.39
N GLY A 474 19.96 12.39 22.20
CA GLY A 474 19.60 11.09 22.79
C GLY A 474 18.37 11.17 23.68
N LEU A 475 18.29 12.18 24.56
CA LEU A 475 17.12 12.43 25.42
C LEU A 475 15.87 12.76 24.60
N LEU A 476 15.98 13.61 23.57
CA LEU A 476 14.85 13.95 22.67
C LEU A 476 14.37 12.73 21.88
N ILE A 477 15.29 11.88 21.38
CA ILE A 477 14.93 10.64 20.70
C ILE A 477 14.27 9.65 21.68
N ALA A 478 14.77 9.52 22.91
CA ALA A 478 14.16 8.67 23.92
C ALA A 478 12.74 9.15 24.29
N ALA A 479 12.56 10.45 24.51
CA ALA A 479 11.24 11.05 24.77
C ALA A 479 10.28 10.85 23.58
N GLN A 480 10.76 10.99 22.35
CA GLN A 480 9.99 10.69 21.15
C GLN A 480 9.59 9.21 21.09
N LEU A 481 10.51 8.27 21.34
CA LEU A 481 10.19 6.84 21.35
C LEU A 481 9.16 6.47 22.42
N VAL A 482 9.23 7.08 23.62
CA VAL A 482 8.22 6.90 24.68
C VAL A 482 6.86 7.48 24.27
N SER A 483 6.84 8.66 23.66
CA SER A 483 5.63 9.28 23.09
C SER A 483 4.98 8.36 22.04
N GLN A 484 5.76 7.85 21.10
CA GLN A 484 5.29 6.96 20.05
C GLN A 484 4.82 5.61 20.61
N ALA A 485 5.53 5.02 21.58
CA ALA A 485 5.08 3.79 22.25
C ALA A 485 3.74 3.99 22.99
N THR A 486 3.50 5.18 23.55
CA THR A 486 2.24 5.54 24.22
C THR A 486 1.08 5.64 23.22
N VAL A 487 1.31 6.17 22.02
CA VAL A 487 0.28 6.18 20.96
C VAL A 487 0.07 4.77 20.40
N LEU A 488 1.15 4.01 20.19
CA LEU A 488 1.09 2.65 19.66
C LEU A 488 0.18 1.75 20.49
N THR A 489 0.35 1.73 21.81
CA THR A 489 -0.46 0.86 22.69
C THR A 489 -1.94 1.27 22.68
N ARG A 490 -2.24 2.57 22.75
CA ARG A 490 -3.62 3.10 22.67
C ARG A 490 -4.31 2.74 21.35
N VAL A 491 -3.67 3.04 20.21
CA VAL A 491 -4.25 2.79 18.89
C VAL A 491 -4.37 1.29 18.62
N THR A 492 -3.39 0.49 19.04
CA THR A 492 -3.46 -0.97 18.90
C THR A 492 -4.61 -1.56 19.72
N ALA A 493 -4.81 -1.14 20.97
CA ALA A 493 -5.94 -1.58 21.80
C ALA A 493 -7.30 -1.17 21.20
N SER A 494 -7.43 0.07 20.73
CA SER A 494 -8.64 0.55 20.04
C SER A 494 -8.94 -0.24 18.75
N THR A 495 -7.90 -0.58 17.99
CA THR A 495 -8.01 -1.42 16.79
C THR A 495 -8.41 -2.85 17.14
N ALA A 496 -7.85 -3.42 18.21
CA ALA A 496 -8.17 -4.77 18.68
C ALA A 496 -9.65 -4.90 19.06
N ILE A 497 -10.19 -3.95 19.82
CA ILE A 497 -11.62 -3.87 20.20
C ILE A 497 -12.51 -3.76 18.96
N THR A 498 -12.10 -2.96 17.97
CA THR A 498 -12.86 -2.79 16.72
C THR A 498 -12.91 -4.08 15.91
N ASN A 499 -11.77 -4.77 15.77
CA ASN A 499 -11.67 -6.05 15.07
C ASN A 499 -12.42 -7.17 15.82
N GLU A 500 -12.40 -7.16 17.16
CA GLU A 500 -13.16 -8.09 18.00
C GLU A 500 -14.68 -7.93 17.78
N ARG A 501 -15.18 -6.69 17.70
CA ARG A 501 -16.59 -6.43 17.33
C ARG A 501 -16.93 -7.00 15.95
N TYR A 502 -16.07 -6.85 14.94
CA TYR A 502 -16.33 -7.44 13.62
C TYR A 502 -16.42 -8.97 13.69
N ARG A 503 -15.49 -9.62 14.39
CA ARG A 503 -15.50 -11.06 14.55
C ARG A 503 -16.73 -11.56 15.32
N ALA A 504 -17.09 -10.89 16.42
CA ALA A 504 -18.28 -11.21 17.22
C ALA A 504 -19.60 -11.04 16.43
N ALA A 505 -19.67 -10.05 15.53
CA ALA A 505 -20.79 -9.93 14.59
C ALA A 505 -20.82 -11.10 13.58
N ALA A 506 -19.67 -11.52 13.05
CA ALA A 506 -19.57 -12.66 12.14
C ALA A 506 -19.97 -13.98 12.82
N ASP A 507 -19.54 -14.20 14.07
CA ASP A 507 -20.00 -15.32 14.92
C ASP A 507 -21.52 -15.27 15.13
N SER A 508 -22.08 -14.10 15.40
CA SER A 508 -23.53 -13.92 15.58
C SER A 508 -24.32 -14.17 14.28
N LEU A 509 -23.78 -13.83 13.11
CA LEU A 509 -24.41 -14.18 11.83
C LEU A 509 -24.39 -15.70 11.58
N ARG A 510 -23.31 -16.40 11.97
CA ARG A 510 -23.24 -17.88 11.88
C ARG A 510 -24.28 -18.57 12.76
N THR A 511 -24.49 -18.10 14.00
CA THR A 511 -25.49 -18.68 14.90
C THR A 511 -26.93 -18.43 14.43
N LEU A 512 -27.17 -17.31 13.73
CA LEU A 512 -28.42 -17.05 13.00
C LEU A 512 -28.59 -17.87 11.70
N GLY A 513 -27.68 -18.79 11.39
CA GLY A 513 -27.79 -19.69 10.24
C GLY A 513 -27.23 -19.14 8.92
N LEU A 514 -26.57 -17.97 8.92
CA LEU A 514 -25.92 -17.43 7.73
C LEU A 514 -24.67 -18.27 7.41
N ARG A 515 -24.77 -19.15 6.40
CA ARG A 515 -23.70 -20.08 5.99
C ARG A 515 -23.33 -19.90 4.51
N PRO A 516 -22.06 -20.12 4.12
CA PRO A 516 -21.65 -20.05 2.72
C PRO A 516 -22.40 -21.05 1.82
N PRO A 517 -22.77 -20.68 0.58
CA PRO A 517 -22.65 -19.35 -0.01
C PRO A 517 -23.68 -18.36 0.56
N CYS A 518 -23.21 -17.19 1.01
CA CYS A 518 -24.03 -16.16 1.65
C CYS A 518 -23.60 -14.74 1.23
N LEU A 519 -24.41 -13.74 1.57
CA LEU A 519 -24.14 -12.32 1.34
C LEU A 519 -24.32 -11.50 2.63
N VAL A 520 -23.40 -10.57 2.89
CA VAL A 520 -23.57 -9.52 3.90
C VAL A 520 -23.45 -8.14 3.24
N SER A 521 -24.36 -7.24 3.60
CA SER A 521 -24.42 -5.85 3.10
C SER A 521 -24.43 -4.85 4.25
N GLY A 522 -24.17 -3.57 3.96
CA GLY A 522 -24.32 -2.45 4.91
C GLY A 522 -23.06 -2.10 5.71
N PRO A 523 -23.11 -1.05 6.55
CA PRO A 523 -21.93 -0.53 7.26
C PRO A 523 -21.35 -1.56 8.23
N ARG A 524 -20.11 -2.00 7.98
CA ARG A 524 -19.47 -3.11 8.72
C ARG A 524 -19.15 -4.33 7.83
N ALA A 525 -19.84 -4.49 6.71
CA ALA A 525 -19.97 -5.80 6.08
C ALA A 525 -18.68 -6.42 5.53
N LEU A 526 -17.64 -5.66 5.15
CA LEU A 526 -16.44 -6.25 4.54
C LEU A 526 -15.69 -7.21 5.49
N PRO A 527 -15.16 -6.76 6.65
CA PRO A 527 -14.51 -7.66 7.62
C PRO A 527 -15.48 -8.71 8.19
N ILE A 528 -16.74 -8.33 8.41
CA ILE A 528 -17.76 -9.24 8.99
C ILE A 528 -18.11 -10.38 8.00
N ALA A 529 -18.25 -10.09 6.71
CA ALA A 529 -18.50 -11.10 5.69
C ALA A 529 -17.30 -12.05 5.53
N TYR A 530 -16.08 -11.50 5.56
CA TYR A 530 -14.86 -12.29 5.46
C TYR A 530 -14.75 -13.29 6.59
N ASP A 531 -14.88 -12.84 7.85
CA ASP A 531 -14.87 -13.74 9.00
C ASP A 531 -16.05 -14.71 8.98
N ALA A 532 -17.18 -14.37 8.33
CA ALA A 532 -18.34 -15.24 8.11
C ALA A 532 -18.22 -16.22 6.92
N GLY A 533 -17.22 -16.07 6.05
CA GLY A 533 -17.11 -16.81 4.78
C GLY A 533 -18.12 -16.38 3.71
N CYS A 534 -18.80 -15.25 3.89
CA CYS A 534 -19.78 -14.70 2.96
C CYS A 534 -19.15 -13.74 1.94
N ALA A 535 -19.86 -13.52 0.84
CA ALA A 535 -19.58 -12.36 -0.01
C ALA A 535 -19.98 -11.07 0.71
N SER A 536 -19.30 -9.96 0.41
CA SER A 536 -19.74 -8.61 0.80
C SER A 536 -20.15 -7.81 -0.43
N ALA A 537 -21.18 -6.97 -0.29
CA ALA A 537 -21.57 -6.00 -1.31
C ALA A 537 -22.12 -4.72 -0.68
N GLN A 538 -22.05 -3.61 -1.41
CA GLN A 538 -22.60 -2.31 -0.99
C GLN A 538 -23.27 -1.61 -2.18
N VAL A 539 -24.30 -0.83 -1.86
CA VAL A 539 -25.01 0.07 -2.80
C VAL A 539 -24.58 1.53 -2.67
N ASP A 540 -23.81 1.87 -1.64
CA ASP A 540 -23.34 3.21 -1.31
C ASP A 540 -21.90 3.23 -0.76
N GLY A 541 -21.35 4.43 -0.63
CA GLY A 541 -20.01 4.69 -0.10
C GLY A 541 -18.84 4.23 -0.98
N ASN A 542 -17.64 4.20 -0.40
CA ASN A 542 -16.38 4.01 -1.15
C ASN A 542 -16.12 2.56 -1.63
N ASN A 543 -17.08 1.66 -1.44
CA ASN A 543 -17.01 0.26 -1.88
C ASN A 543 -18.31 -0.18 -2.58
N VAL A 544 -19.04 0.77 -3.20
CA VAL A 544 -20.16 0.48 -4.13
C VAL A 544 -19.73 -0.61 -5.10
N SER A 545 -20.50 -1.69 -5.11
CA SER A 545 -20.14 -2.94 -5.78
C SER A 545 -21.35 -3.64 -6.42
N THR A 546 -22.56 -3.17 -6.11
CA THR A 546 -23.82 -3.68 -6.66
C THR A 546 -24.89 -2.58 -6.64
N THR A 547 -26.03 -2.85 -7.27
CA THR A 547 -27.26 -2.05 -7.13
C THR A 547 -28.20 -2.68 -6.12
N VAL A 548 -29.26 -1.95 -5.71
CA VAL A 548 -30.35 -2.49 -4.87
C VAL A 548 -30.99 -3.72 -5.52
N ALA A 549 -31.24 -3.67 -6.84
CA ALA A 549 -31.75 -4.81 -7.59
C ALA A 549 -30.80 -6.02 -7.52
N GLY A 550 -29.48 -5.80 -7.59
CA GLY A 550 -28.48 -6.86 -7.44
C GLY A 550 -28.41 -7.46 -6.03
N ILE A 551 -28.69 -6.68 -4.97
CA ILE A 551 -28.86 -7.25 -3.61
C ILE A 551 -30.12 -8.12 -3.56
N LEU A 552 -31.25 -7.64 -4.07
CA LEU A 552 -32.52 -8.37 -4.02
C LEU A 552 -32.50 -9.67 -4.84
N ASP A 553 -31.93 -9.64 -6.05
CA ASP A 553 -31.72 -10.82 -6.89
C ASP A 553 -30.85 -11.88 -6.19
N ARG A 554 -29.81 -11.44 -5.47
CA ARG A 554 -28.93 -12.33 -4.71
C ARG A 554 -29.58 -12.84 -3.42
N ALA A 555 -30.35 -12.00 -2.74
CA ALA A 555 -31.11 -12.37 -1.54
C ALA A 555 -32.18 -13.43 -1.82
N ALA A 556 -32.76 -13.44 -3.02
CA ALA A 556 -33.66 -14.51 -3.46
C ALA A 556 -32.97 -15.87 -3.69
N LYS A 557 -31.64 -15.92 -3.74
CA LYS A 557 -30.84 -17.10 -4.12
C LYS A 557 -29.93 -17.63 -3.00
N VAL A 558 -29.48 -16.76 -2.10
CA VAL A 558 -28.57 -17.12 -0.99
C VAL A 558 -28.94 -16.41 0.31
N PRO A 559 -28.70 -17.04 1.48
CA PRO A 559 -28.86 -16.40 2.78
C PRO A 559 -28.16 -15.04 2.81
N THR A 560 -28.93 -13.99 3.12
CA THR A 560 -28.47 -12.60 3.02
C THR A 560 -28.80 -11.82 4.29
N ALA A 561 -27.80 -11.12 4.83
CA ALA A 561 -27.94 -10.21 5.95
C ALA A 561 -27.58 -8.77 5.54
N LEU A 562 -28.37 -7.79 5.96
CA LEU A 562 -28.02 -6.38 5.95
C LEU A 562 -27.68 -5.93 7.36
N LEU A 563 -26.56 -5.24 7.55
CA LEU A 563 -26.16 -4.67 8.83
C LEU A 563 -26.58 -3.20 8.93
N THR A 564 -27.11 -2.78 10.09
CA THR A 564 -27.30 -1.37 10.44
C THR A 564 -26.67 -1.02 11.79
N ALA A 565 -26.38 0.28 11.98
CA ALA A 565 -25.88 0.84 13.23
C ALA A 565 -27.02 1.24 14.18
N LYS A 566 -26.67 1.66 15.40
CA LYS A 566 -27.63 2.03 16.46
C LYS A 566 -28.49 3.21 15.99
N GLY A 567 -29.82 3.07 16.10
CA GLY A 567 -30.77 4.10 15.67
C GLY A 567 -30.92 4.26 14.15
N GLN A 568 -30.09 3.60 13.34
CA GLN A 568 -30.20 3.66 11.88
C GLN A 568 -31.27 2.70 11.38
N ARG A 569 -32.28 3.25 10.69
CA ARG A 569 -33.36 2.47 10.06
C ARG A 569 -32.81 1.73 8.83
N PRO A 570 -33.32 0.52 8.52
CA PRO A 570 -32.95 -0.14 7.28
C PRO A 570 -33.43 0.68 6.06
N PRO A 571 -32.69 0.61 4.93
CA PRO A 571 -33.10 1.16 3.66
C PRO A 571 -34.41 0.51 3.20
N HIS A 572 -35.16 1.19 2.32
CA HIS A 572 -36.53 0.82 1.96
C HIS A 572 -36.68 -0.66 1.55
N TYR A 573 -35.72 -1.20 0.81
CA TYR A 573 -35.75 -2.58 0.29
C TYR A 573 -35.59 -3.67 1.36
N ALA A 574 -35.19 -3.31 2.58
CA ALA A 574 -34.91 -4.23 3.69
C ALA A 574 -35.73 -3.90 4.95
N ARG A 575 -36.83 -3.16 4.83
CA ARG A 575 -37.72 -2.85 5.96
C ARG A 575 -38.53 -4.05 6.42
N ASP A 576 -38.89 -4.92 5.47
CA ASP A 576 -39.68 -6.13 5.70
C ASP A 576 -38.80 -7.35 6.01
N TRP A 577 -37.48 -7.15 6.15
CA TRP A 577 -36.51 -8.17 6.54
C TRP A 577 -36.55 -8.34 8.06
N THR A 578 -36.29 -9.56 8.56
CA THR A 578 -36.43 -9.86 9.99
C THR A 578 -35.26 -9.30 10.79
N PRO A 579 -35.47 -8.44 11.80
CA PRO A 579 -34.39 -7.84 12.60
C PRO A 579 -33.89 -8.76 13.71
N TYR A 580 -32.57 -8.86 13.84
CA TYR A 580 -31.86 -9.55 14.92
C TYR A 580 -30.82 -8.61 15.54
N PRO A 581 -31.07 -8.08 16.74
CA PRO A 581 -30.06 -7.33 17.50
C PRO A 581 -28.84 -8.20 17.80
N LEU A 582 -27.64 -7.71 17.49
CA LEU A 582 -26.41 -8.48 17.69
C LEU A 582 -25.89 -8.28 19.12
N HIS A 583 -26.21 -9.20 20.02
CA HIS A 583 -25.96 -9.08 21.47
C HIS A 583 -24.50 -8.78 21.85
N HIS A 584 -23.53 -9.34 21.12
CA HIS A 584 -22.09 -9.13 21.37
C HIS A 584 -21.51 -7.87 20.71
N THR A 585 -22.33 -7.14 19.93
CA THR A 585 -21.96 -5.84 19.33
C THR A 585 -23.07 -4.82 19.59
N PRO A 586 -23.11 -4.23 20.81
CA PRO A 586 -24.21 -3.39 21.25
C PRO A 586 -24.56 -2.28 20.25
N GLY A 587 -25.83 -2.24 19.85
CA GLY A 587 -26.35 -1.27 18.90
C GLY A 587 -26.24 -1.66 17.43
N TRP A 588 -25.63 -2.79 17.05
CA TRP A 588 -25.72 -3.29 15.67
C TRP A 588 -26.92 -4.24 15.51
N THR A 589 -27.55 -4.22 14.34
CA THR A 589 -28.69 -5.09 14.00
C THR A 589 -28.43 -5.74 12.65
N ALA A 590 -28.63 -7.05 12.58
CA ALA A 590 -28.68 -7.80 11.32
C ALA A 590 -30.13 -7.96 10.89
N TRP A 591 -30.45 -7.52 9.68
CA TRP A 591 -31.73 -7.71 9.03
C TRP A 591 -31.57 -8.90 8.08
N LEU A 592 -32.25 -10.01 8.33
CA LEU A 592 -32.19 -11.19 7.47
C LEU A 592 -33.25 -11.08 6.37
N ALA A 593 -32.82 -11.25 5.12
CA ALA A 593 -33.74 -11.39 4.00
C ALA A 593 -34.69 -12.58 4.25
N PRO A 594 -35.97 -12.49 3.84
CA PRO A 594 -36.85 -13.65 3.83
C PRO A 594 -36.18 -14.80 3.10
N ALA A 595 -36.23 -16.01 3.68
CA ALA A 595 -35.75 -17.19 2.98
C ALA A 595 -36.53 -17.31 1.66
N GLY A 596 -35.82 -17.26 0.53
CA GLY A 596 -36.40 -17.65 -0.75
C GLY A 596 -36.97 -19.08 -0.62
N PRO A 597 -38.04 -19.43 -1.36
CA PRO A 597 -38.52 -20.80 -1.37
C PRO A 597 -37.35 -21.70 -1.75
N GLN A 598 -37.00 -22.64 -0.86
CA GLN A 598 -35.94 -23.60 -1.14
C GLN A 598 -36.35 -24.33 -2.42
N GLY A 599 -35.50 -24.26 -3.45
CA GLY A 599 -35.71 -25.03 -4.67
C GLY A 599 -35.77 -26.51 -4.34
N PRO A 600 -36.58 -27.30 -5.08
CA PRO A 600 -36.76 -28.73 -4.83
C PRO A 600 -35.45 -29.53 -4.97
#